data_AF-A0A1F9QRA0-F1
#
_entry.id   AF-A0A1F9QRA0-F1
#
_cell.length_a   1.000
_cell.length_b   1.000
_cell.length_c   1.000
_cell.angle_alpha   90.00
_cell.angle_beta   90.00
_cell.angle_gamma   90.00
#
_symmetry.space_group_name_H-M   'P 1'
#
loop_
_entity.id
_entity.type
_entity.pdbx_description
1 polymer ?
#
loop_
_entity_poly.entity_id
_entity_poly.type
_entity_poly.pdbx_seq_one_letter_code
_entity_poly.pdbx_strand_id
1 'polypeptide(L)'
;MVNKLLLSSLLAAACLAAHCPAPAAAQANTPVEEQSFDYTPAAGEQTPEIQQSMAETTFEDAELINHPVYGTILLSKHRWKSWVARALYLAMINIALMVIVISLSKTEEYNLIISYILAGSSFALSLWMLMCALLLFQLNSLAWTYVGPVALVTLAICYVVLMKIKKYDVSLTELKESFQKMRAASREDQRLASVDGSPGDWPEQDFIR
;
A
#
# COMPACT_ATOMS: atom_id res chain seq x y z
N MET A 1 23.49 -10.19 -9.81
CA MET A 1 22.47 -10.78 -8.90
C MET A 1 22.51 -10.24 -7.46
N VAL A 2 23.63 -9.69 -6.98
CA VAL A 2 23.82 -9.21 -5.59
C VAL A 2 22.97 -7.98 -5.22
N ASN A 3 22.65 -7.09 -6.17
CA ASN A 3 21.92 -5.85 -5.88
C ASN A 3 20.45 -6.03 -5.46
N LYS A 4 19.76 -7.08 -5.93
CA LYS A 4 18.33 -7.28 -5.61
C LYS A 4 18.14 -7.81 -4.18
N LEU A 5 19.07 -8.64 -3.71
CA LEU A 5 19.08 -9.17 -2.34
C LEU A 5 19.39 -8.08 -1.31
N LEU A 6 20.34 -7.18 -1.62
CA LEU A 6 20.65 -6.02 -0.78
C LEU A 6 19.49 -5.03 -0.69
N LEU A 7 18.81 -4.78 -1.80
CA LEU A 7 17.64 -3.88 -1.80
C LEU A 7 16.48 -4.47 -0.98
N SER A 8 16.25 -5.78 -1.09
CA SER A 8 15.21 -6.47 -0.30
C SER A 8 15.55 -6.55 1.19
N SER A 9 16.82 -6.69 1.57
CA SER A 9 17.23 -6.69 2.97
C SER A 9 17.16 -5.29 3.59
N LEU A 10 17.46 -4.24 2.81
CA LEU A 10 17.31 -2.85 3.24
C LEU A 10 15.84 -2.45 3.43
N LEU A 11 14.94 -2.90 2.54
CA LEU A 11 13.51 -2.65 2.70
C LEU A 11 12.93 -3.41 3.91
N ALA A 12 13.36 -4.66 4.12
CA ALA A 12 12.94 -5.46 5.27
C ALA A 12 13.42 -4.84 6.60
N ALA A 13 14.66 -4.32 6.64
CA ALA A 13 15.20 -3.63 7.80
C ALA A 13 14.46 -2.30 8.10
N ALA A 14 14.08 -1.55 7.06
CA ALA A 14 13.30 -0.32 7.21
C ALA A 14 11.88 -0.57 7.74
N CYS A 15 11.24 -1.67 7.33
CA CYS A 15 9.92 -2.06 7.85
C CYS A 15 9.96 -2.55 9.31
N LEU A 16 11.06 -3.16 9.74
CA LEU A 16 11.30 -3.55 11.14
C LEU A 16 11.58 -2.35 12.04
N ALA A 17 12.28 -1.32 11.55
CA ALA A 17 12.53 -0.08 12.30
C ALA A 17 11.25 0.75 12.55
N ALA A 18 10.25 0.66 11.67
CA ALA A 18 8.97 1.36 11.83
C ALA A 18 7.98 0.69 12.82
N HIS A 19 8.26 -0.54 13.26
CA HIS A 19 7.42 -1.29 14.21
C HIS A 19 7.96 -1.31 15.65
N CYS A 20 9.14 -0.74 15.88
CA CYS A 20 9.61 -0.45 17.23
C CYS A 20 8.98 0.87 17.70
N PRO A 21 8.29 0.92 18.85
CA PRO A 21 7.93 2.20 19.43
C PRO A 21 9.23 2.96 19.72
N ALA A 22 9.48 4.05 19.00
CA ALA A 22 10.63 4.90 19.26
C ALA A 22 10.48 5.44 20.70
N PRO A 23 11.42 5.16 21.62
CA PRO A 23 11.43 5.83 22.90
C PRO A 23 11.70 7.32 22.66
N ALA A 24 11.22 8.15 23.57
CA ALA A 24 11.36 9.60 23.62
C ALA A 24 12.84 10.06 23.65
N ALA A 25 13.58 9.85 22.56
CA ALA A 25 14.98 10.21 22.41
C ALA A 25 15.18 11.69 22.00
N ALA A 26 14.10 12.46 21.90
CA ALA A 26 14.16 13.89 21.54
C ALA A 26 14.63 14.79 22.70
N GLN A 27 14.80 14.26 23.92
CA GLN A 27 15.16 15.04 25.11
C GLN A 27 16.44 14.56 25.81
N ALA A 28 17.20 13.66 25.20
CA ALA A 28 18.31 12.98 25.87
C ALA A 28 19.59 13.84 26.06
N ASN A 29 19.66 15.06 25.50
CA ASN A 29 20.91 15.85 25.48
C ASN A 29 20.74 17.38 25.62
N THR A 30 19.61 17.88 26.16
CA THR A 30 19.51 19.31 26.51
C THR A 30 19.92 19.52 27.96
N PRO A 31 20.71 20.57 28.29
CA PRO A 31 21.10 20.87 29.66
C PRO A 31 19.86 21.06 30.55
N VAL A 32 19.95 20.58 31.79
CA VAL A 32 18.84 20.56 32.77
C VAL A 32 18.26 21.96 33.03
N GLU A 33 19.06 23.01 32.85
CA GLU A 33 18.66 24.41 32.99
C GLU A 33 17.63 24.89 31.93
N GLU A 34 17.54 24.22 30.78
CA GLU A 34 16.56 24.56 29.73
C GLU A 34 15.24 23.79 29.87
N GLN A 35 15.16 22.81 30.78
CA GLN A 35 13.98 21.95 30.96
C GLN A 35 13.09 22.30 32.16
N SER A 36 13.50 23.23 33.01
CA SER A 36 12.69 23.69 34.14
C SER A 36 12.61 25.20 34.13
N PHE A 37 11.41 25.73 33.86
CA PHE A 37 11.07 27.09 34.23
C PHE A 37 10.99 27.12 35.76
N ASP A 38 12.15 27.33 36.40
CA ASP A 38 12.31 27.28 37.85
C ASP A 38 11.78 28.59 38.45
N TYR A 39 10.45 28.73 38.49
CA TYR A 39 9.82 29.79 39.26
C TYR A 39 9.85 29.37 40.74
N THR A 40 10.77 29.96 41.50
CA THR A 40 10.79 29.88 42.96
C THR A 40 9.89 31.00 43.50
N PRO A 41 8.69 30.71 44.03
CA PRO A 41 7.86 31.75 44.64
C PRO A 41 8.58 32.29 45.88
N ALA A 42 8.62 33.62 46.02
CA ALA A 42 9.05 34.24 47.26
C ALA A 42 8.11 33.80 48.38
N ALA A 43 8.68 33.53 49.56
CA ALA A 43 7.96 33.00 50.72
C ALA A 43 6.67 33.80 51.01
N GLY A 44 5.51 33.22 50.70
CA GLY A 44 4.19 33.80 51.00
C GLY A 44 3.15 33.72 49.88
N GLU A 45 3.52 33.41 48.64
CA GLU A 45 2.53 33.24 47.56
C GLU A 45 2.08 31.78 47.46
N GLN A 46 0.82 31.52 47.84
CA GLN A 46 0.15 30.26 47.54
C GLN A 46 -0.06 30.20 46.02
N THR A 47 0.67 29.31 45.35
CA THR A 47 0.38 28.89 43.99
C THR A 47 -1.07 28.39 43.95
N PRO A 48 -1.93 28.91 43.04
CA PRO A 48 -3.25 28.34 42.87
C PRO A 48 -3.06 26.87 42.48
N GLU A 49 -3.70 25.97 43.23
CA GLU A 49 -3.67 24.53 42.99
C GLU A 49 -4.01 24.32 41.52
N ILE A 50 -3.00 23.98 40.72
CA ILE A 50 -3.21 23.60 39.32
C ILE A 50 -4.11 22.38 39.43
N GLN A 51 -5.39 22.55 39.10
CA GLN A 51 -6.29 21.45 38.81
C GLN A 51 -5.63 20.69 37.66
N GLN A 52 -4.73 19.77 38.00
CA GLN A 52 -4.51 18.60 37.18
C GLN A 52 -5.93 18.12 36.94
N SER A 53 -6.37 18.18 35.69
CA SER A 53 -7.59 17.49 35.32
C SER A 53 -7.31 16.03 35.67
N MET A 54 -7.71 15.61 36.87
CA MET A 54 -8.01 14.24 37.17
C MET A 54 -9.20 13.96 36.28
N ALA A 55 -8.92 13.75 34.98
CA ALA A 55 -9.69 12.78 34.24
C ALA A 55 -9.56 11.54 35.12
N GLU A 56 -10.60 11.30 35.89
CA GLU A 56 -10.77 10.11 36.70
C GLU A 56 -10.63 8.95 35.71
N THR A 57 -9.40 8.45 35.54
CA THR A 57 -9.13 7.30 34.68
C THR A 57 -9.68 6.14 35.44
N THR A 58 -10.98 5.90 35.26
CA THR A 58 -11.65 4.70 35.66
C THR A 58 -10.88 3.55 35.02
N PHE A 59 -10.04 2.87 35.80
CA PHE A 59 -9.17 1.79 35.36
C PHE A 59 -9.96 0.53 34.93
N GLU A 60 -11.29 0.60 34.84
CA GLU A 60 -12.15 -0.53 34.43
C GLU A 60 -11.83 -1.02 33.01
N ASP A 61 -11.36 -0.13 32.13
CA ASP A 61 -11.10 -0.43 30.72
C ASP A 61 -9.62 -0.75 30.40
N ALA A 62 -8.75 -0.77 31.42
CA ALA A 62 -7.33 -1.02 31.27
C ALA A 62 -6.90 -2.32 31.98
N GLU A 63 -6.26 -3.21 31.22
CA GLU A 63 -5.60 -4.39 31.76
C GLU A 63 -4.17 -4.03 32.17
N LEU A 64 -3.86 -4.27 33.44
CA LEU A 64 -2.53 -4.10 34.02
C LEU A 64 -1.76 -5.41 33.89
N ILE A 65 -0.74 -5.43 33.02
CA ILE A 65 0.18 -6.56 32.87
C ILE A 65 1.50 -6.20 33.54
N ASN A 66 1.89 -6.96 34.56
CA ASN A 66 3.20 -6.81 35.19
C ASN A 66 4.23 -7.64 34.42
N HIS A 67 5.08 -6.97 33.63
CA HIS A 67 6.15 -7.63 32.89
C HIS A 67 7.47 -7.55 33.67
N PRO A 68 8.24 -8.64 33.83
CA PRO A 68 9.45 -8.66 34.66
C PRO A 68 10.57 -7.73 34.16
N VAL A 69 10.58 -7.42 32.86
CA VAL A 69 11.61 -6.55 32.22
C VAL A 69 11.11 -5.12 31.96
N TYR A 70 9.81 -4.94 31.71
CA TYR A 70 9.25 -3.67 31.23
C TYR A 70 8.40 -2.95 32.29
N GLY A 71 8.29 -3.51 33.49
CA GLY A 71 7.45 -2.99 34.56
C GLY A 71 5.96 -3.21 34.28
N THR A 72 5.12 -2.39 34.90
CA THR A 72 3.67 -2.46 34.75
C THR A 72 3.23 -1.78 33.46
N ILE A 73 2.69 -2.56 32.52
CA ILE A 73 2.16 -2.07 31.25
C ILE A 73 0.64 -2.00 31.36
N LEU A 74 0.08 -0.81 31.13
CA LEU A 74 -1.36 -0.60 30.98
C LEU A 74 -1.75 -0.78 29.51
N LEU A 75 -2.62 -1.76 29.23
CA LEU A 75 -3.16 -1.99 27.89
C LEU A 75 -4.68 -1.81 27.91
N SER A 76 -5.24 -1.11 26.91
CA SER A 76 -6.69 -1.02 26.80
C SER A 76 -7.32 -2.36 26.43
N LYS A 77 -8.34 -2.78 27.17
CA LYS A 77 -9.18 -3.97 26.91
C LYS A 77 -9.90 -3.90 25.56
N HIS A 78 -10.03 -2.69 25.00
CA HIS A 78 -10.74 -2.43 23.75
C HIS A 78 -9.84 -2.24 22.53
N ARG A 79 -8.55 -2.61 22.64
CA ARG A 79 -7.59 -2.52 21.52
C ARG A 79 -8.06 -3.23 20.25
N TRP A 80 -8.82 -4.32 20.38
CA TRP A 80 -9.39 -5.04 19.23
C TRP A 80 -10.35 -4.17 18.40
N LYS A 81 -11.09 -3.23 19.02
CA LYS A 81 -12.03 -2.32 18.32
C LYS A 81 -11.29 -1.44 17.30
N SER A 82 -10.10 -0.95 17.66
CA SER A 82 -9.26 -0.16 16.76
C SER A 82 -8.81 -0.97 15.53
N TRP A 83 -8.44 -2.24 15.73
CA TRP A 83 -8.06 -3.14 14.63
C TRP A 83 -9.24 -3.49 13.73
N VAL A 84 -10.44 -3.68 14.29
CA VAL A 84 -11.67 -3.87 13.51
C VAL A 84 -11.97 -2.63 12.65
N ALA A 85 -11.90 -1.43 13.24
CA ALA A 85 -12.13 -0.18 12.49
C ALA A 85 -11.11 -0.02 11.33
N ARG A 86 -9.82 -0.31 11.58
CA ARG A 86 -8.79 -0.31 10.53
C ARG A 86 -9.09 -1.31 9.42
N ALA A 87 -9.48 -2.54 9.77
CA ALA A 87 -9.86 -3.55 8.79
C ALA A 87 -11.06 -3.09 7.94
N LEU A 88 -12.06 -2.45 8.55
CA LEU A 88 -13.22 -1.91 7.84
C LEU A 88 -12.81 -0.82 6.84
N TYR A 89 -11.97 0.14 7.25
CA TYR A 89 -11.50 1.20 6.35
C TYR A 89 -10.71 0.64 5.18
N LEU A 90 -9.82 -0.32 5.44
CA LEU A 90 -9.05 -1.00 4.39
C LEU A 90 -9.96 -1.79 3.44
N ALA A 91 -11.01 -2.44 3.95
CA ALA A 91 -11.98 -3.16 3.12
C ALA A 91 -12.70 -2.20 2.16
N MET A 92 -13.18 -1.07 2.67
CA MET A 92 -13.85 -0.06 1.87
C MET A 92 -12.95 0.49 0.76
N ILE A 93 -11.72 0.87 1.12
CA ILE A 93 -10.75 1.38 0.16
C ILE A 93 -10.44 0.31 -0.90
N ASN A 94 -10.26 -0.94 -0.49
CA ASN A 94 -9.92 -2.02 -1.40
C ASN A 94 -11.07 -2.35 -2.37
N ILE A 95 -12.33 -2.31 -1.90
CA ILE A 95 -13.51 -2.47 -2.77
C ILE A 95 -13.57 -1.34 -3.80
N ALA A 96 -13.39 -0.09 -3.37
CA ALA A 96 -13.37 1.05 -4.28
C ALA A 96 -12.26 0.92 -5.34
N LEU A 97 -11.06 0.50 -4.92
CA LEU A 97 -9.92 0.31 -5.82
C LEU A 97 -10.17 -0.81 -6.83
N MET A 98 -10.82 -1.89 -6.40
CA MET A 98 -11.22 -3.00 -7.28
C MET A 98 -12.26 -2.58 -8.32
N VAL A 99 -13.23 -1.74 -7.95
CA VAL A 99 -14.21 -1.19 -8.90
C VAL A 99 -13.49 -0.39 -10.00
N ILE A 100 -12.51 0.44 -9.62
CA ILE A 100 -11.71 1.25 -10.57
C ILE A 100 -10.90 0.34 -11.52
N VAL A 101 -10.25 -0.70 -11.00
CA VAL A 101 -9.48 -1.66 -11.81
C VAL A 101 -10.38 -2.40 -12.82
N ILE A 102 -11.60 -2.75 -12.41
CA ILE A 102 -12.55 -3.42 -13.30
C ILE A 102 -13.09 -2.45 -14.36
N SER A 103 -13.35 -1.19 -14.01
CA SER A 103 -13.90 -0.19 -14.94
C SER A 103 -12.94 0.28 -16.02
N LEU A 104 -11.62 0.22 -15.79
CA LEU A 104 -10.62 0.60 -16.78
C LEU A 104 -10.64 -0.34 -17.99
N SER A 105 -10.67 0.20 -19.22
CA SER A 105 -10.54 -0.60 -20.43
C SER A 105 -9.11 -1.13 -20.58
N LYS A 106 -8.95 -2.39 -21.00
CA LYS A 106 -7.64 -3.03 -21.16
C LYS A 106 -7.15 -3.02 -22.62
N THR A 107 -7.67 -2.08 -23.41
CA THR A 107 -7.38 -1.96 -24.85
C THR A 107 -6.10 -1.17 -25.12
N GLU A 108 -5.73 -0.25 -24.22
CA GLU A 108 -4.57 0.63 -24.37
C GLU A 108 -3.46 0.26 -23.38
N GLU A 109 -2.20 0.45 -23.81
CA GLU A 109 -1.00 0.12 -23.02
C GLU A 109 -0.94 0.92 -21.70
N TYR A 110 -1.27 2.21 -21.76
CA TYR A 110 -1.30 3.08 -20.58
C TYR A 110 -2.30 2.56 -19.53
N ASN A 111 -3.50 2.18 -19.97
CA ASN A 111 -4.52 1.65 -19.07
C ASN A 111 -4.13 0.28 -18.49
N LEU A 112 -3.37 -0.54 -19.23
CA LEU A 112 -2.85 -1.82 -18.73
C LEU A 112 -1.80 -1.60 -17.63
N ILE A 113 -0.86 -0.67 -17.83
CA ILE A 113 0.15 -0.32 -16.82
C ILE A 113 -0.51 0.24 -15.55
N ILE A 114 -1.48 1.17 -15.70
CA ILE A 114 -2.22 1.73 -14.57
C ILE A 114 -2.97 0.61 -13.84
N SER A 115 -3.68 -0.26 -14.57
CA SER A 115 -4.38 -1.40 -13.99
C SER A 115 -3.45 -2.35 -13.24
N TYR A 116 -2.21 -2.55 -13.73
CA TYR A 116 -1.21 -3.38 -13.08
C TYR A 116 -0.75 -2.78 -11.74
N ILE A 117 -0.45 -1.48 -11.71
CA ILE A 117 -0.05 -0.77 -10.49
C ILE A 117 -1.19 -0.80 -9.46
N LEU A 118 -2.43 -0.49 -9.89
CA LEU A 118 -3.60 -0.50 -9.01
C LEU A 118 -3.93 -1.92 -8.53
N ALA A 119 -3.80 -2.95 -9.36
CA ALA A 119 -3.99 -4.33 -8.91
C ALA A 119 -2.93 -4.76 -7.89
N GLY A 120 -1.69 -4.31 -8.06
CA GLY A 120 -0.63 -4.52 -7.07
C GLY A 120 -0.92 -3.87 -5.72
N SER A 121 -1.40 -2.62 -5.73
CA SER A 121 -1.77 -1.92 -4.49
C SER A 121 -3.00 -2.55 -3.82
N SER A 122 -4.03 -2.93 -4.59
CA SER A 122 -5.19 -3.69 -4.08
C SER A 122 -4.79 -5.01 -3.44
N PHE A 123 -3.84 -5.74 -4.05
CA PHE A 123 -3.32 -6.97 -3.48
C PHE A 123 -2.58 -6.73 -2.15
N ALA A 124 -1.76 -5.69 -2.07
CA ALA A 124 -1.08 -5.31 -0.83
C ALA A 124 -2.06 -4.93 0.29
N LEU A 125 -3.11 -4.18 -0.02
CA LEU A 125 -4.18 -3.85 0.94
C LEU A 125 -4.92 -5.10 1.43
N SER A 126 -5.18 -6.05 0.54
CA SER A 126 -5.81 -7.34 0.89
C SER A 126 -4.94 -8.15 1.85
N LEU A 127 -3.62 -8.16 1.64
CA LEU A 127 -2.67 -8.80 2.54
C LEU A 127 -2.64 -8.10 3.91
N TRP A 128 -2.70 -6.76 3.94
CA TRP A 128 -2.78 -6.01 5.19
C TRP A 128 -4.07 -6.31 5.96
N MET A 129 -5.20 -6.44 5.28
CA MET A 129 -6.45 -6.88 5.91
C MET A 129 -6.32 -8.27 6.51
N LEU A 130 -5.63 -9.19 5.83
CA LEU A 130 -5.35 -10.52 6.37
C LEU A 130 -4.49 -10.44 7.63
N MET A 131 -3.49 -9.55 7.69
CA MET A 131 -2.72 -9.31 8.91
C MET A 131 -3.59 -8.74 10.04
N CYS A 132 -4.52 -7.83 9.75
CA CYS A 132 -5.49 -7.35 10.75
C CYS A 132 -6.36 -8.49 11.28
N ALA A 133 -6.82 -9.40 10.41
CA ALA A 133 -7.50 -10.61 10.85
C ALA A 133 -6.59 -11.42 11.78
N LEU A 134 -5.36 -11.75 11.35
CA LEU A 134 -4.41 -12.54 12.15
C LEU A 134 -4.17 -11.97 13.56
N LEU A 135 -4.08 -10.63 13.68
CA LEU A 135 -3.93 -9.95 14.97
C LEU A 135 -5.16 -10.08 15.88
N LEU A 136 -6.38 -10.02 15.33
CA LEU A 136 -7.62 -10.23 16.11
C LEU A 136 -7.69 -11.65 16.72
N PHE A 137 -7.10 -12.60 16.02
CA PHE A 137 -6.66 -13.94 16.41
C PHE A 137 -5.84 -14.00 17.67
N GLN A 138 -4.68 -13.38 17.57
CA GLN A 138 -3.74 -13.38 18.68
C GLN A 138 -4.34 -12.68 19.90
N LEU A 139 -5.26 -11.73 19.69
CA LEU A 139 -6.03 -11.06 20.74
C LEU A 139 -7.25 -11.86 21.24
N ASN A 140 -7.48 -13.08 20.73
CA ASN A 140 -8.61 -13.95 21.05
C ASN A 140 -9.98 -13.25 20.99
N SER A 141 -10.14 -12.33 20.04
CA SER A 141 -11.38 -11.56 19.87
C SER A 141 -12.36 -12.33 18.99
N LEU A 142 -13.62 -12.40 19.40
CA LEU A 142 -14.72 -12.95 18.59
C LEU A 142 -14.86 -12.23 17.24
N ALA A 143 -14.35 -11.01 17.10
CA ALA A 143 -14.38 -10.28 15.83
C ALA A 143 -13.60 -10.97 14.71
N TRP A 144 -12.63 -11.85 14.99
CA TRP A 144 -11.94 -12.63 13.93
C TRP A 144 -12.93 -13.42 13.09
N THR A 145 -13.98 -14.01 13.69
CA THR A 145 -14.89 -14.90 12.94
C THR A 145 -15.61 -14.18 11.81
N TYR A 146 -15.75 -12.86 11.91
CA TYR A 146 -16.33 -12.02 10.86
C TYR A 146 -15.26 -11.47 9.91
N VAL A 147 -14.17 -10.91 10.45
CA VAL A 147 -13.14 -10.23 9.63
C VAL A 147 -12.29 -11.24 8.84
N GLY A 148 -11.99 -12.40 9.42
CA GLY A 148 -11.15 -13.43 8.81
C GLY A 148 -11.67 -13.97 7.48
N PRO A 149 -12.92 -14.46 7.41
CA PRO A 149 -13.50 -14.93 6.16
C PRO A 149 -13.55 -13.84 5.08
N VAL A 150 -13.88 -12.60 5.45
CA VAL A 150 -13.91 -11.47 4.52
C VAL A 150 -12.52 -11.16 3.97
N ALA A 151 -11.49 -11.16 4.82
CA ALA A 151 -10.11 -10.94 4.40
C ALA A 151 -9.62 -12.04 3.45
N LEU A 152 -9.97 -13.31 3.70
CA LEU A 152 -9.62 -14.42 2.81
C LEU A 152 -10.31 -14.32 1.46
N VAL A 153 -11.61 -14.02 1.44
CA VAL A 153 -12.38 -13.88 0.20
C VAL A 153 -11.84 -12.71 -0.63
N THR A 154 -11.60 -11.55 -0.01
CA THR A 154 -11.06 -10.38 -0.70
C THR A 154 -9.67 -10.65 -1.28
N LEU A 155 -8.78 -11.31 -0.53
CA LEU A 155 -7.46 -11.72 -1.04
C LEU A 155 -7.57 -12.66 -2.24
N ALA A 156 -8.47 -13.65 -2.18
CA ALA A 156 -8.69 -14.58 -3.28
C ALA A 156 -9.21 -13.87 -4.55
N ILE A 157 -10.16 -12.95 -4.40
CA ILE A 157 -10.68 -12.17 -5.53
C ILE A 157 -9.58 -11.29 -6.13
N CYS A 158 -8.81 -10.58 -5.31
CA CYS A 158 -7.70 -9.74 -5.79
C CYS A 158 -6.63 -10.57 -6.52
N TYR A 159 -6.32 -11.77 -6.02
CA TYR A 159 -5.41 -12.69 -6.70
C TYR A 159 -5.92 -13.11 -8.09
N VAL A 160 -7.21 -13.45 -8.21
CA VAL A 160 -7.82 -13.81 -9.50
C VAL A 160 -7.78 -12.63 -10.48
N VAL A 161 -8.05 -11.40 -10.01
CA VAL A 161 -7.98 -10.21 -10.86
C VAL A 161 -6.55 -9.94 -11.32
N LEU A 162 -5.56 -10.06 -10.43
CA LEU A 162 -4.14 -9.91 -10.78
C LEU A 162 -3.73 -10.92 -11.86
N MET A 163 -4.16 -12.18 -11.72
CA MET A 163 -3.89 -13.21 -12.73
C MET A 163 -4.56 -12.91 -14.08
N LYS A 164 -5.78 -12.34 -14.07
CA LYS A 164 -6.43 -11.89 -15.30
C LYS A 164 -5.66 -10.76 -15.98
N ILE A 165 -5.21 -9.75 -15.23
CA ILE A 165 -4.41 -8.64 -15.76
C ILE A 165 -3.10 -9.15 -16.37
N LYS A 166 -2.42 -10.07 -15.69
CA LYS A 166 -1.21 -10.71 -16.21
C LYS A 166 -1.44 -11.45 -17.53
N LYS A 167 -2.59 -12.09 -17.72
CA LYS A 167 -2.93 -12.75 -18.99
C LYS A 167 -3.09 -11.75 -20.14
N TYR A 168 -3.67 -10.57 -19.88
CA TYR A 168 -3.79 -9.53 -20.90
C TYR A 168 -2.42 -9.00 -21.36
N ASP A 169 -1.45 -8.88 -20.44
CA ASP A 169 -0.08 -8.46 -20.77
C ASP A 169 0.59 -9.41 -21.78
N VAL A 170 0.53 -10.72 -21.53
CA VAL A 170 1.07 -11.75 -22.45
C VAL A 170 0.43 -11.63 -23.84
N SER A 171 -0.89 -11.50 -23.91
CA SER A 171 -1.58 -11.37 -25.21
C SER A 171 -1.18 -10.12 -26.00
N LEU A 172 -0.90 -9.01 -25.31
CA LEU A 172 -0.48 -7.76 -25.96
C LEU A 172 0.94 -7.88 -26.53
N THR A 173 1.84 -8.56 -25.81
CA THR A 173 3.19 -8.82 -26.29
C THR A 173 3.20 -9.75 -27.52
N GLU A 174 2.41 -10.82 -27.50
CA GLU A 174 2.25 -11.72 -28.64
C GLU A 174 1.66 -11.00 -29.87
N LEU A 175 0.65 -10.14 -29.67
CA LEU A 175 0.09 -9.30 -30.73
C LEU A 175 1.16 -8.39 -31.34
N LYS A 176 1.95 -7.69 -30.53
CA LYS A 176 3.05 -6.85 -31.02
C LYS A 176 4.07 -7.65 -31.83
N GLU A 177 4.44 -8.83 -31.36
CA GLU A 177 5.37 -9.70 -32.08
C GLU A 177 4.78 -10.16 -33.42
N SER A 178 3.48 -10.47 -33.48
CA SER A 178 2.81 -10.84 -34.73
C SER A 178 2.77 -9.70 -35.74
N PHE A 179 2.51 -8.46 -35.30
CA PHE A 179 2.56 -7.27 -36.16
C PHE A 179 3.98 -6.95 -36.63
N GLN A 180 4.98 -7.14 -35.77
CA GLN A 180 6.38 -6.99 -36.18
C GLN A 180 6.78 -8.04 -37.23
N LYS A 181 6.37 -9.31 -37.05
CA LYS A 181 6.58 -10.38 -38.03
C LYS A 181 5.88 -10.09 -39.37
N MET A 182 4.62 -9.65 -39.34
CA MET A 182 3.91 -9.23 -40.57
C MET A 182 4.58 -8.03 -41.25
N ARG A 183 5.07 -7.05 -40.48
CA ARG A 183 5.75 -5.87 -41.02
C ARG A 183 7.12 -6.21 -41.60
N ALA A 184 7.83 -7.18 -41.01
CA ALA A 184 9.08 -7.72 -41.55
C ALA A 184 8.83 -8.50 -42.85
N ALA A 185 7.83 -9.39 -42.87
CA ALA A 185 7.44 -10.13 -44.08
C ALA A 185 6.96 -9.18 -45.21
N SER A 186 6.24 -8.11 -44.86
CA SER A 186 5.83 -7.06 -45.81
C SER A 186 7.00 -6.23 -46.34
N ARG A 187 8.16 -6.22 -45.66
CA ARG A 187 9.39 -5.53 -46.12
C ARG A 187 10.29 -6.41 -46.98
N GLU A 188 10.13 -7.74 -46.91
CA GLU A 188 10.93 -8.68 -47.70
C GLU A 188 10.46 -8.75 -49.16
N ASP A 189 9.21 -8.42 -49.46
CA ASP A 189 8.73 -8.31 -50.83
C ASP A 189 8.76 -6.85 -51.32
N GLN A 190 9.91 -6.46 -51.88
CA GLN A 190 10.14 -5.14 -52.47
C GLN A 190 9.19 -4.84 -53.65
N ARG A 191 8.43 -5.84 -54.15
CA ARG A 191 7.39 -5.68 -55.19
C ARG A 191 6.01 -5.32 -54.61
N LEU A 192 5.80 -5.51 -53.31
CA LEU A 192 4.58 -5.13 -52.59
C LEU A 192 4.78 -3.88 -51.73
N ALA A 193 5.96 -3.26 -51.77
CA ALA A 193 6.14 -1.91 -51.28
C ALA A 193 5.21 -1.00 -52.10
N SER A 194 4.14 -0.51 -51.46
CA SER A 194 3.25 0.48 -52.06
C SER A 194 4.09 1.67 -52.50
N VAL A 195 4.28 1.82 -53.80
CA VAL A 195 4.87 3.02 -54.41
C VAL A 195 3.98 4.17 -53.95
N ASP A 196 4.55 5.08 -53.15
CA ASP A 196 3.88 6.32 -52.76
C ASP A 196 3.61 7.06 -54.08
N GLY A 197 2.36 7.14 -54.50
CA GLY A 197 1.98 7.70 -55.80
C GLY A 197 2.23 9.20 -55.85
N SER A 198 3.50 9.60 -56.01
CA SER A 198 3.89 10.97 -56.27
C SER A 198 3.73 11.25 -57.77
N PRO A 199 3.20 12.43 -58.16
CA PRO A 199 3.12 12.82 -59.57
C PRO A 199 4.51 12.74 -60.21
N GLY A 200 4.66 11.92 -61.26
CA GLY A 200 5.92 11.67 -61.96
C GLY A 200 6.46 10.23 -61.90
N ASP A 201 5.91 9.35 -61.05
CA ASP A 201 6.39 7.96 -60.92
C ASP A 201 5.91 7.02 -62.05
N TRP A 202 4.98 7.45 -62.90
CA TRP A 202 4.39 6.63 -63.96
C TRP A 202 4.62 7.26 -65.35
N PRO A 203 5.81 7.03 -65.94
CA PRO A 203 6.18 7.65 -67.22
C PRO A 203 5.29 7.27 -68.41
N GLU A 204 4.50 6.19 -68.29
CA GLU A 204 3.56 5.74 -69.34
C GLU A 204 2.12 6.27 -69.15
N GLN A 205 1.81 6.95 -68.05
CA GLN A 205 0.46 7.47 -67.76
C GLN A 205 0.40 9.01 -67.62
N ASP A 206 1.53 9.69 -67.73
CA ASP A 206 1.59 11.15 -67.67
C ASP A 206 1.32 11.75 -69.06
N PHE A 207 0.08 12.18 -69.30
CA PHE A 207 -0.39 12.76 -70.56
C PHE A 207 -0.06 14.25 -70.74
N ILE A 208 0.76 14.85 -69.86
CA ILE A 208 1.12 16.26 -69.96
C ILE A 208 2.56 16.37 -70.44
N ARG A 209 2.70 16.70 -71.73
CA ARG A 209 3.92 17.25 -72.32
C ARG A 209 3.83 18.76 -72.35
#